data_AF-A0A952D4Q3-F1
#
_entry.id   AF-A0A952D4Q3-F1
#
_cell.length_a   1.000
_cell.length_b   1.000
_cell.length_c   1.000
_cell.angle_alpha   90.00
_cell.angle_beta   90.00
_cell.angle_gamma   90.00
#
_symmetry.space_group_name_H-M   'P 1'
#
loop_
_entity.id
_entity.type
_entity.pdbx_description
1 polymer ?
#
loop_
_entity_poly.entity_id
_entity_poly.type
_entity_poly.pdbx_seq_one_letter_code
_entity_poly.pdbx_strand_id
1 'polypeptide(L)' 'LQAKPDQIRRQIEEFAQAYENPGEVIRHYFGDRNRLAEVEAIVVEQNVVDWALDKAQASARTLDFDELMGPR' A
#
# COMPACT_ATOMS: atom_id res chain seq x y z
N LEU A 1 -10.95 -10.18 5.09
CA LEU A 1 -9.78 -9.67 4.35
C LEU A 1 -10.20 -9.22 2.95
N GLN A 2 -11.24 -8.38 2.86
CA GLN A 2 -11.71 -7.85 1.57
C GLN A 2 -11.26 -6.39 1.47
N ALA A 3 -10.85 -5.96 0.28
CA ALA A 3 -10.51 -4.58 0.03
C ALA A 3 -11.76 -3.70 0.13
N LYS A 4 -11.68 -2.64 0.94
CA LYS A 4 -12.75 -1.64 1.01
C LYS A 4 -12.59 -0.60 -0.10
N PRO A 5 -13.69 -0.05 -0.66
CA PRO A 5 -13.62 0.98 -1.69
C PRO A 5 -12.73 2.18 -1.32
N ASP A 6 -12.75 2.60 -0.05
CA ASP A 6 -11.92 3.71 0.44
C ASP A 6 -10.42 3.37 0.54
N GLN A 7 -10.08 2.09 0.68
CA GLN A 7 -8.68 1.64 0.66
C GLN A 7 -8.15 1.61 -0.78
N ILE A 8 -8.97 1.11 -1.71
CA ILE A 8 -8.65 1.10 -3.15
C ILE A 8 -8.44 2.53 -3.65
N ARG A 9 -9.35 3.46 -3.29
CA ARG A 9 -9.21 4.87 -3.64
C ARG A 9 -7.91 5.46 -3.12
N ARG A 10 -7.60 5.26 -1.83
CA ARG A 10 -6.36 5.76 -1.23
C ARG A 10 -5.11 5.19 -1.91
N GLN A 11 -5.09 3.89 -2.21
CA GLN A 11 -3.98 3.27 -2.91
C GLN A 11 -3.75 3.89 -4.29
N ILE A 12 -4.81 4.18 -5.04
CA ILE A 12 -4.73 4.85 -6.34
C ILE A 12 -4.24 6.28 -6.18
N GLU A 13 -4.70 7.00 -5.17
CA GLU A 13 -4.25 8.37 -4.87
C GLU A 13 -2.75 8.39 -4.51
N GLU A 14 -2.28 7.45 -3.71
CA GLU A 14 -0.86 7.28 -3.38
C GLU A 14 -0.02 6.97 -4.63
N PHE A 15 -0.47 6.06 -5.50
CA PHE A 15 0.21 5.81 -6.77
C PHE A 15 0.24 7.04 -7.67
N ALA A 16 -0.86 7.80 -7.71
CA ALA A 16 -0.98 9.00 -8.52
C ALA A 16 -0.07 10.14 -8.06
N GLN A 17 0.31 10.21 -6.77
CA GLN A 17 1.20 11.26 -6.23
C GLN A 17 2.60 11.26 -6.88
N ALA A 18 3.06 10.11 -7.39
CA ALA A 18 4.34 10.00 -8.09
C ALA A 18 4.32 10.58 -9.52
N TYR A 19 3.14 10.94 -10.05
CA TYR A 19 2.97 11.41 -11.42
C TYR A 19 2.73 12.91 -11.50
N GLU A 20 3.10 13.52 -12.62
CA GLU A 20 2.92 14.95 -12.89
C GLU A 20 1.44 15.38 -12.92
N ASN A 21 0.54 14.48 -13.32
CA ASN A 21 -0.89 14.74 -13.37
C ASN A 21 -1.69 13.66 -12.62
N PRO A 22 -1.84 13.79 -11.28
CA PRO A 22 -2.50 12.76 -10.47
C PRO A 22 -3.97 12.56 -10.84
N GLY A 23 -4.66 13.62 -11.28
CA GLY A 23 -6.07 13.55 -11.64
C GLY A 23 -6.35 12.67 -12.86
N GLU A 24 -5.44 12.65 -13.84
CA GLU A 24 -5.55 11.74 -14.99
C GLU A 24 -5.28 10.29 -14.62
N VAL A 25 -4.28 10.04 -13.76
CA VAL A 25 -3.97 8.69 -13.28
C VAL A 25 -5.16 8.11 -12.52
N ILE A 26 -5.78 8.89 -11.63
CA ILE A 26 -6.98 8.47 -10.90
C ILE A 26 -8.10 8.09 -11.88
N ARG A 27 -8.42 8.96 -12.85
CA ARG A 27 -9.44 8.66 -13.87
C ARG A 27 -9.10 7.43 -14.69
N HIS A 28 -7.83 7.22 -15.00
CA HIS A 28 -7.35 6.10 -15.77
C HIS A 28 -7.59 4.76 -15.05
N TYR A 29 -7.31 4.70 -13.74
CA TYR A 29 -7.60 3.51 -12.93
C TYR A 29 -9.10 3.29 -12.75
N PHE A 30 -9.88 4.33 -12.45
CA PHE A 30 -11.34 4.19 -12.29
C PHE A 30 -12.10 3.93 -13.61
N GLY A 31 -11.49 4.23 -14.76
CA GLY A 31 -12.07 4.00 -16.09
C GLY A 31 -11.95 2.55 -16.60
N ASP A 32 -11.12 1.72 -15.97
CA ASP A 32 -10.84 0.35 -16.40
C ASP A 32 -11.00 -0.64 -15.24
N ARG A 33 -11.99 -1.53 -15.36
CA ARG A 33 -12.29 -2.53 -14.32
C ARG A 33 -11.17 -3.53 -14.09
N ASN A 34 -10.36 -3.84 -15.11
CA ASN A 34 -9.24 -4.76 -14.95
C ASN A 34 -8.15 -4.13 -14.07
N ARG A 35 -7.88 -2.84 -14.25
CA ARG A 35 -6.91 -2.10 -13.43
C ARG A 35 -7.38 -1.94 -12.00
N LEU A 36 -8.68 -1.76 -11.78
CA LEU A 36 -9.23 -1.76 -10.43
C LEU A 36 -9.03 -3.10 -9.73
N ALA A 37 -9.16 -4.23 -10.45
CA ALA A 37 -8.93 -5.56 -9.87
C ALA A 37 -7.46 -5.77 -9.44
N GLU A 38 -6.50 -5.23 -10.20
CA GLU A 38 -5.08 -5.25 -9.81
C GLU A 38 -4.83 -4.48 -8.52
N VAL A 39 -5.38 -3.27 -8.39
CA VAL A 39 -5.29 -2.48 -7.15
C VAL A 39 -6.00 -3.18 -6.00
N GLU A 40 -7.15 -3.79 -6.26
CA GLU A 40 -7.90 -4.55 -5.27
C GLU A 40 -7.06 -5.69 -4.68
N ALA A 41 -6.32 -6.42 -5.53
CA ALA A 41 -5.41 -7.47 -5.08
C ALA A 41 -4.32 -6.94 -4.14
N ILE A 42 -3.68 -5.82 -4.48
CA ILE A 42 -2.65 -5.18 -3.65
C ILE A 42 -3.22 -4.80 -2.28
N VAL A 43 -4.42 -4.21 -2.26
CA VAL A 43 -5.09 -3.83 -1.00
C VAL A 43 -5.46 -5.06 -0.17
N VAL A 44 -5.87 -6.16 -0.80
CA VAL A 44 -6.13 -7.42 -0.10
C VAL A 44 -4.85 -7.98 0.52
N GLU A 45 -3.73 -7.96 -0.21
CA GLU A 45 -2.42 -8.38 0.31
C GLU A 45 -2.01 -7.56 1.54
N GLN A 46 -2.13 -6.23 1.47
CA GLN A 46 -1.83 -5.36 2.61
C GLN A 46 -2.72 -5.68 3.82
N ASN A 47 -4.02 -5.87 3.60
CA ASN A 47 -4.95 -6.26 4.67
C ASN A 47 -4.58 -7.60 5.32
N VAL A 48 -4.01 -8.54 4.56
CA VAL A 48 -3.53 -9.83 5.07
C VAL A 48 -2.28 -9.64 5.92
N VAL A 49 -1.34 -8.81 5.46
CA VAL A 49 -0.13 -8.46 6.24
C VAL A 49 -0.51 -7.80 7.55
N ASP A 50 -1.41 -6.81 7.52
CA ASP A 50 -1.87 -6.10 8.71
C ASP A 50 -2.56 -7.05 9.70
N TRP A 51 -3.39 -7.97 9.20
CA TRP A 51 -4.02 -8.99 10.02
C TRP A 51 -3.00 -9.95 10.64
N ALA A 52 -1.96 -10.35 9.89
CA ALA A 52 -0.90 -11.20 10.41
C ALA A 52 -0.08 -10.48 11.50
N LEU A 53 0.24 -9.20 11.29
CA LEU A 53 0.94 -8.36 12.26
C LEU A 53 0.12 -8.16 13.55
N ASP A 54 -1.21 -7.99 13.46
CA ASP A 54 -2.10 -7.93 14.62
C ASP A 54 -2.07 -9.21 15.48
N LYS A 55 -1.78 -10.36 14.86
CA LYS A 55 -1.61 -11.64 15.56
C LYS A 55 -0.18 -11.94 15.96
N ALA A 56 0.79 -11.24 15.39
CA ALA A 56 2.19 -11.44 15.67
C ALA A 56 2.58 -10.74 16.97
N GLN A 57 3.44 -11.39 17.76
CA GLN A 57 4.01 -10.76 18.94
C GLN A 57 5.23 -9.92 18.51
N ALA A 58 4.96 -8.70 18.05
CA ALA A 58 6.01 -7.76 17.65
C ALA A 58 6.58 -7.02 18.87
N SER A 59 7.91 -6.87 18.92
CA SER A 59 8.60 -6.07 19.92
C SER A 59 9.35 -4.93 19.25
N ALA A 60 9.17 -3.70 19.74
CA ALA A 60 9.97 -2.57 19.32
C ALA A 60 11.38 -2.65 19.92
N ARG A 61 12.40 -2.42 19.10
CA ARG A 61 13.80 -2.31 19.53
C ARG A 61 14.37 -0.99 19.03
N THR A 62 14.98 -0.22 19.92
CA THR A 62 15.76 0.96 19.54
C THR A 62 17.10 0.49 18.96
N LEU A 63 17.44 1.00 17.78
CA LEU A 63 18.65 0.68 17.03
C LEU A 63 19.29 2.00 16.58
N ASP A 64 20.62 2.06 16.60
CA ASP A 64 21.35 3.21 16.06
C ASP A 64 21.34 3.20 14.53
N PHE A 65 21.40 4.39 13.93
CA PHE A 65 21.36 4.54 12.47
C PHE A 65 22.50 3.77 11.78
N ASP A 66 23.71 3.80 12.36
CA ASP A 66 24.87 3.08 11.82
C ASP A 66 24.69 1.56 11.83
N GLU A 67 23.97 1.02 12.83
CA GLU A 67 23.62 -0.41 12.88
C GLU A 67 22.55 -0.77 11.84
N LEU A 68 21.60 0.14 11.58
CA LEU A 68 20.53 -0.06 10.60
C LEU A 68 21.04 -0.06 9.15
N MET A 69 22.00 0.82 8.85
CA MET A 69 22.56 0.97 7.49
C MET A 69 23.58 -0.11 7.12
N GLY A 70 24.02 -0.93 8.09
CA GLY A 70 25.04 -1.96 7.91
C GLY A 70 26.47 -1.41 7.84
N PRO A 71 27.50 -2.22 8.17
CA PRO A 71 28.89 -1.81 7.99
C PRO A 71 29.18 -1.60 6.50
N ARG A 72 29.79 -0.45 6.16
CA ARG A 72 30.32 -0.19 4.82
C ARG A 72 31.43 -1.18 4.45
#